data_AF-Q9SUM9-F1
#
_entry.id   AF-Q9SUM9-F1
#
_cell.length_a   1.000
_cell.length_b   1.000
_cell.length_c   1.000
_cell.angle_alpha   90.00
_cell.angle_beta   90.00
_cell.angle_gamma   90.00
#
_symmetry.space_group_name_H-M   'P 1'
#
loop_
_entity.id
_entity.type
_entity.pdbx_description
1 polymer ?
#
loop_
_entity_poly.entity_id
_entity_poly.type
_entity_poly.pdbx_seq_one_letter_code
_entity_poly.pdbx_strand_id
1 'polypeptide(L)'
;MSSLNDEVNRLNGREAALQKEISDLQVALVAAKEHGERECNRLRNDRASKVTRTTKKAQARLDRVKAYLKEQEDLVGPKVDAENQAKGAEEIVGILMQRGAKIAASELSSLKELTKRASDEVNALNVIELGDEDLNMSPDQLGFSRQTSQVAPVADQHGSNVDLVCGSDIRRVSDEEASQTI
;
A
#
# COMPACT_ATOMS: atom_id res chain seq x y z
N MET A 1 15.88 63.99 -42.92
CA MET A 1 15.00 64.22 -41.74
C MET A 1 13.77 63.30 -41.77
N SER A 2 12.97 63.24 -42.85
CA SER A 2 11.75 62.38 -42.92
C SER A 2 12.01 60.88 -42.70
N SER A 3 12.95 60.28 -43.43
CA SER A 3 13.22 58.83 -43.36
C SER A 3 13.70 58.32 -41.99
N LEU A 4 14.36 59.17 -41.19
CA LEU A 4 14.77 58.80 -39.83
C LEU A 4 13.58 58.82 -38.88
N ASN A 5 12.67 59.78 -39.05
CA ASN A 5 11.48 59.91 -38.23
C ASN A 5 10.49 58.76 -38.46
N ASP A 6 10.37 58.29 -39.71
CA ASP A 6 9.55 57.13 -40.07
C ASP A 6 10.08 55.85 -39.42
N GLU A 7 11.41 55.68 -39.38
CA GLU A 7 12.06 54.54 -38.73
C GLU A 7 11.91 54.56 -37.21
N VAL A 8 12.02 55.74 -36.57
CA VAL A 8 11.75 55.91 -35.13
C VAL A 8 10.31 55.51 -34.79
N ASN A 9 9.32 55.94 -35.59
CA ASN A 9 7.93 55.56 -35.37
C ASN A 9 7.70 54.05 -35.54
N ARG A 10 8.35 53.42 -36.52
CA ARG A 10 8.30 51.96 -36.73
C ARG A 10 8.88 51.21 -35.54
N LEU A 11 10.02 51.67 -35.01
CA LEU A 11 10.67 51.06 -33.84
C LEU A 11 9.82 51.22 -32.57
N ASN A 12 9.24 52.40 -32.33
CA ASN A 12 8.35 52.64 -31.19
C ASN A 12 7.10 51.73 -31.26
N GLY A 13 6.51 51.55 -32.44
CA GLY A 13 5.39 50.62 -32.62
C GLY A 13 5.78 49.17 -32.35
N ARG A 14 6.98 48.75 -32.76
CA ARG A 14 7.51 47.42 -32.45
C ARG A 14 7.81 47.24 -30.97
N GLU A 15 8.35 48.26 -30.30
CA GLU A 15 8.61 48.23 -28.87
C GLU A 15 7.30 48.05 -28.08
N ALA A 16 6.26 48.82 -28.42
CA ALA A 16 4.94 48.69 -27.80
C ALA A 16 4.33 47.30 -28.04
N ALA A 17 4.48 46.74 -29.24
CA ALA A 17 4.03 45.37 -29.55
C ALA A 17 4.76 44.31 -28.71
N LEU A 18 6.10 44.43 -28.58
CA LEU A 18 6.91 43.53 -27.76
C LEU A 18 6.59 43.66 -26.27
N GLN A 19 6.38 44.87 -25.77
CA GLN A 19 5.97 45.08 -24.37
C GLN A 19 4.64 44.40 -24.08
N LYS A 20 3.67 44.50 -24.99
CA LYS A 20 2.40 43.78 -24.87
C LYS A 20 2.60 42.27 -24.86
N GLU A 21 3.39 41.73 -25.80
CA GLU A 21 3.68 40.29 -25.87
C GLU A 21 4.36 39.79 -24.60
N ILE A 22 5.30 40.56 -24.03
CA ILE A 22 5.94 40.23 -22.74
C ILE A 22 4.90 40.16 -21.63
N SER A 23 3.98 41.12 -21.53
CA SER A 23 2.92 41.10 -20.51
C SER A 23 1.99 39.90 -20.69
N ASP A 24 1.57 39.60 -21.92
CA ASP A 24 0.71 38.46 -22.22
C ASP A 24 1.41 37.13 -21.87
N LEU A 25 2.70 36.99 -22.20
CA LEU A 25 3.51 35.82 -21.85
C LEU A 25 3.73 35.68 -20.35
N GLN A 26 3.89 36.77 -19.61
CA GLN A 26 4.01 36.74 -18.15
C GLN A 26 2.73 36.20 -17.50
N VAL A 27 1.56 36.65 -17.97
CA VAL A 27 0.27 36.15 -17.50
C VAL A 27 0.12 34.66 -17.83
N ALA A 28 0.44 34.26 -19.05
CA ALA A 28 0.40 32.86 -19.46
C ALA A 28 1.35 31.96 -18.63
N LEU A 29 2.54 32.46 -18.29
CA LEU A 29 3.51 31.75 -17.47
C LEU A 29 2.98 31.51 -16.05
N VAL A 30 2.38 32.53 -15.43
CA VAL A 30 1.79 32.38 -14.09
C VAL A 30 0.65 31.37 -14.13
N ALA A 31 -0.27 31.49 -15.10
CA ALA A 31 -1.38 30.56 -15.25
C ALA A 31 -0.91 29.11 -15.47
N ALA A 32 0.14 28.91 -16.28
CA ALA A 32 0.73 27.59 -16.52
C ALA A 32 1.37 27.00 -15.25
N LYS A 33 2.08 27.81 -14.46
CA LYS A 33 2.67 27.38 -13.18
C LYS A 33 1.60 26.95 -12.18
N GLU A 34 0.58 27.78 -11.99
CA GLU A 34 -0.53 27.46 -11.09
C GLU A 34 -1.28 26.20 -11.52
N HIS A 35 -1.52 26.04 -12.83
CA HIS A 35 -2.13 24.83 -13.36
C HIS A 35 -1.26 23.60 -13.08
N GLY A 36 0.05 23.69 -13.34
CA GLY A 36 1.00 22.61 -13.05
C GLY A 36 1.03 22.22 -11.57
N GLU A 37 0.99 23.19 -10.66
CA GLU A 37 0.94 22.94 -9.23
C GLU A 37 -0.39 22.30 -8.80
N ARG A 38 -1.52 22.80 -9.32
CA ARG A 38 -2.85 22.21 -9.08
C ARG A 38 -2.91 20.76 -9.52
N GLU A 39 -2.41 20.44 -10.71
CA GLU A 39 -2.38 19.06 -11.22
C GLU A 39 -1.42 18.18 -10.42
N CYS A 40 -0.25 18.68 -10.02
CA CYS A 40 0.66 17.96 -9.12
C CYS A 40 -0.03 17.60 -7.79
N ASN A 41 -0.74 18.54 -7.19
CA ASN A 41 -1.45 18.32 -5.92
C ASN A 41 -2.63 17.36 -6.10
N ARG A 42 -3.37 17.47 -7.20
CA ARG A 42 -4.44 16.52 -7.56
C ARG A 42 -3.91 15.09 -7.66
N LEU A 43 -2.81 14.88 -8.37
CA LEU A 43 -2.18 13.57 -8.53
C LEU A 43 -1.63 13.01 -7.22
N ARG A 44 -1.02 13.84 -6.37
CA ARG A 44 -0.57 13.43 -5.04
C ARG A 44 -1.73 12.96 -4.17
N ASN A 45 -2.83 13.70 -4.16
CA ASN A 45 -4.02 13.36 -3.38
C ASN A 45 -4.71 12.09 -3.89
N ASP A 46 -4.80 11.90 -5.21
CA ASP A 46 -5.33 10.68 -5.81
C ASP A 46 -4.47 9.46 -5.46
N ARG A 47 -3.14 9.59 -5.57
CA ARG A 47 -2.20 8.54 -5.16
C ARG A 47 -2.35 8.19 -3.69
N ALA A 48 -2.35 9.19 -2.81
CA ALA A 48 -2.51 8.99 -1.37
C ALA A 48 -3.84 8.28 -1.04
N SER A 49 -4.94 8.71 -1.67
CA SER A 49 -6.26 8.12 -1.49
C SER A 49 -6.31 6.65 -1.94
N LYS A 50 -5.71 6.34 -3.10
CA LYS A 50 -5.60 4.98 -3.61
C LYS A 50 -4.81 4.08 -2.66
N VAL A 51 -3.63 4.54 -2.21
CA VAL A 51 -2.78 3.81 -1.26
C VAL A 51 -3.53 3.55 0.04
N THR A 52 -4.17 4.57 0.64
CA THR A 52 -4.94 4.38 1.88
C THR A 52 -6.05 3.36 1.71
N ARG A 53 -6.78 3.39 0.59
CA ARG A 53 -7.85 2.42 0.31
C ARG A 53 -7.30 1.00 0.15
N THR A 54 -6.21 0.82 -0.59
CA THR A 54 -5.62 -0.51 -0.79
C THR A 54 -5.03 -1.06 0.50
N THR A 55 -4.34 -0.22 1.29
CA THR A 55 -3.80 -0.61 2.60
C THR A 55 -4.91 -1.02 3.56
N LYS A 56 -6.01 -0.26 3.65
CA LYS A 56 -7.15 -0.62 4.50
C LYS A 56 -7.79 -1.95 4.08
N LYS A 57 -7.92 -2.20 2.77
CA LYS A 57 -8.45 -3.48 2.26
C LYS A 57 -7.51 -4.65 2.58
N ALA A 58 -6.20 -4.47 2.38
CA ALA A 58 -5.20 -5.49 2.71
C ALA A 58 -5.17 -5.78 4.22
N GLN A 59 -5.23 -4.75 5.06
CA GLN A 59 -5.26 -4.92 6.52
C GLN A 59 -6.50 -5.70 6.97
N ALA A 60 -7.68 -5.35 6.46
CA ALA A 60 -8.91 -6.07 6.79
C ALA A 60 -8.91 -7.54 6.33
N ARG A 61 -8.19 -7.88 5.25
CA ARG A 61 -7.96 -9.28 4.83
C ARG A 61 -7.02 -9.98 5.81
N LEU A 62 -5.90 -9.35 6.15
CA LEU A 62 -4.94 -9.88 7.11
C LEU A 62 -5.57 -10.15 8.47
N ASP A 63 -6.42 -9.25 8.96
CA ASP A 63 -7.11 -9.40 10.24
C ASP A 63 -8.07 -10.59 10.23
N ARG A 64 -8.76 -10.83 9.10
CA ARG A 64 -9.61 -12.01 8.92
C ARG A 64 -8.80 -13.31 8.90
N VAL A 65 -7.67 -13.34 8.18
CA VAL A 65 -6.77 -14.51 8.17
C VAL A 65 -6.21 -14.80 9.57
N LYS A 66 -5.84 -13.76 10.33
CA LYS A 66 -5.38 -13.93 11.72
C LYS A 66 -6.49 -14.49 12.62
N ALA A 67 -7.71 -14.00 12.49
CA ALA A 67 -8.85 -14.50 13.24
C ALA A 67 -9.14 -15.97 12.90
N TYR A 68 -9.10 -16.33 11.61
CA TYR A 68 -9.24 -17.70 11.15
C TYR A 68 -8.17 -18.62 11.77
N LEU A 69 -6.89 -18.26 11.64
CA LEU A 69 -5.79 -19.10 12.17
C LEU A 69 -5.91 -19.30 13.67
N LYS A 70 -6.29 -18.25 14.41
CA LYS A 70 -6.50 -18.34 15.85
C LYS A 70 -7.68 -19.24 16.20
N GLU A 71 -8.79 -19.16 15.47
CA GLU A 71 -9.92 -20.07 15.67
C GLU A 71 -9.55 -21.53 15.35
N GLN A 72 -8.74 -21.75 14.32
CA GLN A 72 -8.23 -23.07 13.99
C GLN A 72 -7.35 -23.63 15.11
N GLU A 73 -6.47 -22.81 15.69
CA GLU A 73 -5.58 -23.21 16.79
C GLU A 73 -6.34 -23.44 18.10
N ASP A 74 -7.21 -22.50 18.50
CA ASP A 74 -7.83 -22.50 19.82
C ASP A 74 -9.08 -23.39 19.91
N LEU A 75 -9.84 -23.52 18.81
CA LEU A 75 -11.17 -24.11 18.83
C LEU A 75 -11.30 -25.35 17.93
N VAL A 76 -10.91 -25.24 16.66
CA VAL A 76 -11.18 -26.30 15.67
C VAL A 76 -10.20 -27.46 15.83
N GLY A 77 -8.90 -27.18 15.85
CA GLY A 77 -7.83 -28.17 15.95
C GLY A 77 -8.02 -29.13 17.13
N PRO A 78 -8.15 -28.63 18.38
CA PRO A 78 -8.34 -29.49 19.54
C PRO A 78 -9.57 -30.40 19.46
N LYS A 79 -10.68 -29.92 18.89
CA LYS A 79 -11.91 -30.71 18.74
C LYS A 79 -11.79 -31.77 17.66
N VAL A 80 -11.21 -31.43 16.51
CA VAL A 80 -10.93 -32.38 15.44
C VAL A 80 -9.95 -33.45 15.90
N ASP A 81 -8.92 -33.06 16.67
CA ASP A 81 -7.97 -34.00 17.27
C ASP A 81 -8.64 -34.94 18.27
N ALA A 82 -9.52 -34.42 19.13
CA ALA A 82 -10.30 -35.24 20.06
C ALA A 82 -11.23 -36.21 19.34
N GLU A 83 -11.90 -35.77 18.27
CA GLU A 83 -12.73 -36.64 17.42
C GLU A 83 -11.89 -37.76 16.78
N ASN A 84 -10.72 -37.42 16.23
CA ASN A 84 -9.80 -38.38 15.63
C ASN A 84 -9.27 -39.39 16.66
N GLN A 85 -8.92 -38.94 17.86
CA GLN A 85 -8.49 -39.81 18.96
C GLN A 85 -9.62 -40.77 19.38
N ALA A 86 -10.85 -40.27 19.51
CA ALA A 86 -12.01 -41.10 19.88
C ALA A 86 -12.32 -42.15 18.80
N LYS A 87 -12.35 -41.75 17.53
CA LYS A 87 -12.52 -42.68 16.40
C LYS A 87 -11.41 -43.73 16.35
N GLY A 88 -10.16 -43.31 16.53
CA GLY A 88 -9.02 -44.23 16.57
C GLY A 88 -9.09 -45.23 17.73
N ALA A 89 -9.51 -44.77 18.91
CA ALA A 89 -9.71 -45.65 20.06
C ALA A 89 -10.83 -46.68 19.82
N GLU A 90 -11.95 -46.24 19.22
CA GLU A 90 -13.05 -47.14 18.84
C GLU A 90 -12.62 -48.19 17.80
N GLU A 91 -11.82 -47.80 16.81
CA GLU A 91 -11.25 -48.71 15.82
C GLU A 91 -10.32 -49.75 16.45
N ILE A 92 -9.39 -49.30 17.32
CA ILE A 92 -8.47 -50.20 18.04
C ILE A 92 -9.24 -51.21 18.89
N VAL A 93 -10.25 -50.75 19.63
CA VAL A 93 -11.13 -51.61 20.43
C VAL A 93 -11.84 -52.63 19.55
N GLY A 94 -12.34 -52.22 18.38
CA GLY A 94 -12.93 -53.11 17.39
C GLY A 94 -11.97 -54.22 16.94
N ILE A 95 -10.72 -53.87 16.63
CA ILE A 95 -9.68 -54.83 16.25
C ILE A 95 -9.36 -55.81 17.40
N LEU A 96 -9.25 -55.31 18.63
CA LEU A 96 -8.97 -56.15 19.80
C LEU A 96 -10.09 -57.16 20.06
N MET A 97 -11.34 -56.75 19.95
CA MET A 97 -12.49 -57.65 20.07
C MET A 97 -12.50 -58.72 18.98
N GLN A 98 -12.17 -58.36 17.74
CA GLN A 98 -12.01 -59.34 16.65
C GLN A 98 -10.90 -60.36 16.95
N ARG A 99 -9.86 -59.96 17.68
CA ARG A 99 -8.77 -60.84 18.15
C ARG A 99 -9.09 -61.60 19.43
N GLY A 100 -10.31 -61.51 19.94
CA GLY A 100 -10.80 -62.27 21.10
C GLY A 100 -10.68 -61.57 22.46
N ALA A 101 -10.35 -60.28 22.49
CA ALA A 101 -10.40 -59.50 23.72
C ALA A 101 -11.85 -59.39 24.23
N LYS A 102 -12.05 -59.60 25.54
CA LYS A 102 -13.35 -59.43 26.20
C LYS A 102 -13.38 -58.08 26.89
N ILE A 103 -14.17 -57.16 26.34
CA ILE A 103 -14.38 -55.80 26.87
C ILE A 103 -15.82 -55.72 27.41
N ALA A 104 -16.02 -55.05 28.54
CA ALA A 104 -17.35 -54.95 29.13
C ALA A 104 -18.28 -54.13 28.23
N ALA A 105 -19.55 -54.54 28.13
CA ALA A 105 -20.53 -53.83 27.31
C ALA A 105 -20.74 -52.37 27.76
N SER A 106 -20.59 -52.09 29.05
CA SER A 106 -20.64 -50.73 29.59
C SER A 106 -19.50 -49.86 29.05
N GLU A 107 -18.28 -50.36 28.99
CA GLU A 107 -17.10 -49.63 28.49
C GLU A 107 -17.24 -49.33 26.99
N LEU A 108 -17.77 -50.30 26.23
CA LEU A 108 -18.00 -50.14 24.79
C LEU A 108 -19.10 -49.12 24.47
N SER A 109 -20.17 -49.11 25.26
CA SER A 109 -21.22 -48.09 25.15
C SER A 109 -20.69 -46.71 25.51
N SER A 110 -19.91 -46.59 26.60
CA SER A 110 -19.29 -45.32 26.98
C SER A 110 -18.33 -44.79 25.91
N LEU A 111 -17.53 -45.66 25.27
CA LEU A 111 -16.65 -45.26 24.18
C LEU A 111 -17.44 -44.73 22.98
N LYS A 112 -18.50 -45.42 22.56
CA LYS A 112 -19.38 -44.98 21.47
C LYS A 112 -20.04 -43.64 21.77
N GLU A 113 -20.49 -43.43 23.01
CA GLU A 113 -21.04 -42.14 23.43
C GLU A 113 -20.00 -41.02 23.37
N LEU A 114 -18.74 -41.29 23.76
CA LEU A 114 -17.64 -40.33 23.67
C LEU A 114 -17.30 -40.00 22.22
N THR A 115 -17.17 -41.01 21.34
CA THR A 115 -16.94 -40.78 19.90
C THR A 115 -18.05 -39.96 19.29
N LYS A 116 -19.31 -40.31 19.60
CA LYS A 116 -20.47 -39.56 19.11
C LYS A 116 -20.44 -38.11 19.59
N ARG A 117 -20.20 -37.88 20.88
CA ARG A 117 -20.12 -36.51 21.44
C ARG A 117 -19.03 -35.69 20.75
N ALA A 118 -17.83 -36.26 20.56
CA ALA A 118 -16.74 -35.56 19.88
C ALA A 118 -17.09 -35.20 18.43
N SER A 119 -17.79 -36.10 17.71
CA SER A 119 -18.25 -35.82 16.35
C SER A 119 -19.35 -34.75 16.31
N ASP A 120 -20.31 -34.81 17.23
CA ASP A 120 -21.36 -33.79 17.38
C ASP A 120 -20.75 -32.41 17.69
N GLU A 121 -19.69 -32.35 18.52
CA GLU A 121 -18.98 -31.12 18.85
C GLU A 121 -18.22 -30.50 17.67
N VAL A 122 -17.67 -31.33 16.76
CA VAL A 122 -17.05 -30.87 15.50
C VAL A 122 -18.12 -30.40 14.52
N ASN A 123 -19.20 -31.16 14.34
CA ASN A 123 -20.29 -30.81 13.43
C ASN A 123 -21.04 -29.53 13.85
N ALA A 124 -21.04 -29.21 15.14
CA ALA A 124 -21.63 -27.99 15.69
C ALA A 124 -20.71 -26.75 15.56
N LEU A 125 -19.47 -26.89 15.07
CA LEU A 125 -18.57 -25.75 14.90
C LEU A 125 -19.06 -24.83 13.78
N ASN A 126 -19.26 -23.56 14.13
CA ASN A 126 -19.46 -22.50 13.17
C ASN A 126 -18.13 -21.77 12.97
N VAL A 127 -17.38 -22.15 11.94
CA VAL A 127 -16.03 -21.66 11.67
C VAL A 127 -16.03 -20.48 10.71
N ILE A 128 -15.03 -19.63 10.83
CA ILE A 128 -14.72 -18.59 9.86
C ILE A 128 -14.34 -19.27 8.54
N GLU A 129 -15.01 -18.91 7.46
CA GLU A 129 -14.63 -19.32 6.11
C GLU A 129 -13.79 -18.23 5.45
N LEU A 130 -12.60 -18.60 4.97
CA LEU A 130 -11.79 -17.71 4.12
C LEU A 130 -12.21 -17.89 2.67
N GLY A 131 -12.55 -16.80 1.99
CA GLY A 131 -12.79 -16.81 0.55
C GLY A 131 -11.50 -16.70 -0.26
N ASP A 132 -11.55 -17.04 -1.55
CA ASP A 132 -10.41 -16.90 -2.48
C ASP A 132 -9.81 -15.49 -2.49
N GLU A 133 -10.66 -14.48 -2.32
CA GLU A 133 -10.28 -13.07 -2.26
C GLU A 133 -9.55 -12.68 -0.97
N ASP A 134 -9.63 -13.48 0.08
CA ASP A 134 -8.93 -13.23 1.34
C ASP A 134 -7.50 -13.78 1.31
N LEU A 135 -7.26 -14.80 0.48
CA LEU A 135 -5.95 -15.43 0.27
C LEU A 135 -5.17 -14.82 -0.90
N ASN A 136 -5.87 -14.28 -1.90
CA ASN A 136 -5.23 -13.62 -3.05
C ASN A 136 -4.88 -12.16 -2.73
N MET A 137 -3.59 -11.89 -2.58
CA MET A 137 -3.04 -10.53 -2.52
C MET A 137 -2.25 -10.24 -3.80
N SER A 138 -2.60 -9.17 -4.52
CA SER A 138 -1.79 -8.74 -5.66
C SER A 138 -0.44 -8.19 -5.19
N PRO A 139 0.62 -8.22 -6.02
CA PRO A 139 1.92 -7.62 -5.69
C PRO A 139 1.77 -6.17 -5.21
N ASP A 140 0.84 -5.42 -5.81
CA ASP A 140 0.52 -4.05 -5.45
C ASP A 140 -0.04 -3.91 -4.02
N GLN A 141 -0.81 -4.90 -3.55
CA GLN A 141 -1.34 -4.95 -2.18
C GLN A 141 -0.29 -5.38 -1.16
N LEU A 142 0.75 -6.09 -1.60
CA LEU A 142 1.91 -6.49 -0.80
C LEU A 142 3.01 -5.42 -0.78
N GLY A 143 2.81 -4.28 -1.45
CA GLY A 143 3.81 -3.21 -1.55
C GLY A 143 4.92 -3.49 -2.57
N PHE A 144 4.80 -4.54 -3.39
CA PHE A 144 5.74 -4.89 -4.46
C PHE A 144 5.46 -4.17 -5.79
N SER A 145 4.43 -3.32 -5.87
CA SER A 145 4.18 -2.53 -7.08
C SER A 145 5.18 -1.39 -7.23
N ARG A 146 6.35 -1.71 -7.79
CA ARG A 146 7.10 -0.98 -8.84
C ARG A 146 8.57 -1.42 -8.82
N GLN A 147 8.86 -2.53 -9.50
CA GLN A 147 10.15 -2.74 -10.15
C GLN A 147 9.91 -3.20 -11.59
N THR A 148 9.41 -2.30 -12.43
CA THR A 148 9.57 -2.44 -13.87
C THR A 148 10.08 -1.11 -14.43
N SER A 149 11.34 -1.14 -14.87
CA SER A 149 12.02 -0.09 -15.65
C SER A 149 12.28 1.24 -14.96
N GLN A 150 13.10 1.23 -13.91
CA GLN A 150 14.16 2.24 -13.81
C GLN A 150 15.46 1.48 -13.57
N VAL A 151 16.37 1.57 -14.55
CA VAL A 151 17.79 1.29 -14.34
C VAL A 151 18.19 2.05 -13.08
N ALA A 152 18.51 1.32 -12.00
CA ALA A 152 19.17 1.93 -10.87
C ALA A 152 20.43 2.62 -11.41
N PRO A 153 20.68 3.92 -11.15
CA PRO A 153 21.98 4.46 -11.44
C PRO A 153 22.95 3.61 -10.63
N VAL A 154 23.91 3.00 -11.32
CA VAL A 154 25.02 2.29 -10.69
C VAL A 154 25.54 3.19 -9.58
N ALA A 155 25.46 2.71 -8.35
CA ALA A 155 25.94 3.44 -7.20
C ALA A 155 27.44 3.65 -7.38
N ASP A 156 27.84 4.86 -7.73
CA ASP A 156 29.23 5.26 -7.59
C ASP A 156 29.50 5.30 -6.09
N GLN A 157 30.36 4.39 -5.66
CA GLN A 157 30.85 4.35 -4.29
C GLN A 157 31.61 5.67 -4.06
N HIS A 158 31.37 6.25 -2.88
CA HIS A 158 32.01 7.45 -2.30
C HIS A 158 31.30 8.79 -2.57
N GLY A 159 30.59 9.30 -1.55
CA GLY A 159 30.25 10.73 -1.48
C GLY A 159 29.08 11.07 -0.57
N SER A 160 29.34 11.13 0.74
CA SER A 160 28.75 12.01 1.77
C SER A 160 27.43 12.76 1.49
N ASN A 161 26.49 12.67 2.44
CA ASN A 161 25.41 13.65 2.63
C ASN A 161 25.99 15.06 2.85
N VAL A 162 26.21 15.85 1.79
CA VAL A 162 26.52 17.29 1.87
C VAL A 162 25.89 18.01 0.67
N ASP A 163 25.06 18.99 1.00
CA ASP A 163 24.58 20.13 0.21
C ASP A 163 24.17 19.97 -1.27
N LEU A 164 22.89 20.23 -1.54
CA LEU A 164 22.48 20.88 -2.79
C LEU A 164 21.57 22.08 -2.47
N VAL A 165 22.23 23.16 -2.04
CA VAL A 165 21.79 24.53 -2.31
C VAL A 165 21.58 24.65 -3.81
N CYS A 166 20.34 24.86 -4.25
CA CYS A 166 20.04 25.18 -5.64
C CYS A 166 20.46 26.64 -5.88
N GLY A 167 21.68 26.83 -6.37
CA GLY A 167 22.20 28.12 -6.79
C GLY A 167 21.52 28.61 -8.06
N SER A 168 21.20 29.90 -8.08
CA SER A 168 21.05 30.68 -9.30
C SER A 168 21.68 32.05 -9.06
N ASP A 169 23.01 32.09 -9.05
CA ASP A 169 23.76 33.34 -9.16
C ASP A 169 23.99 33.66 -10.64
N ILE A 170 23.31 34.70 -11.13
CA ILE A 170 23.87 35.57 -12.17
C ILE A 170 23.80 37.00 -11.65
N ARG A 171 24.98 37.55 -11.40
CA ARG A 171 25.28 38.86 -10.79
C ARG A 171 24.73 40.02 -11.63
N ARG A 172 24.28 41.08 -10.95
CA ARG A 172 24.53 42.46 -11.42
C ARG A 172 24.67 43.41 -10.23
N VAL A 173 25.80 44.10 -10.24
CA VAL A 173 26.30 45.13 -9.33
C VAL A 173 25.44 46.39 -9.40
N SER A 174 25.22 47.06 -8.27
CA SER A 174 25.37 48.51 -8.11
C SER A 174 25.27 48.90 -6.63
N ASP A 175 26.26 49.66 -6.20
CA ASP A 175 26.41 50.32 -4.90
C ASP A 175 25.22 51.23 -4.56
N GLU A 176 24.90 51.35 -3.27
CA GLU A 176 24.84 52.67 -2.60
C GLU A 176 24.72 52.51 -1.08
N GLU A 177 25.61 53.24 -0.41
CA GLU A 177 25.72 53.42 1.03
C GLU A 177 24.45 54.03 1.63
N ALA A 178 24.06 53.60 2.84
CA ALA A 178 23.52 54.51 3.86
C ALA A 178 23.54 53.86 5.26
N SER A 179 24.62 54.15 5.97
CA SER A 179 24.66 54.66 7.35
C SER A 179 23.84 54.02 8.49
N GLN A 180 24.63 53.53 9.45
CA GLN A 180 24.64 53.91 10.87
C GLN A 180 23.53 53.43 11.81
N THR A 181 23.92 52.43 12.62
CA THR A 181 23.95 52.45 14.09
C THR A 181 23.63 53.82 14.73
N ILE A 182 22.54 53.91 15.50
CA ILE A 182 22.47 53.88 16.98
C ILE A 182 21.01 53.52 17.35
#